data_AF-A0A428RFP2-F1
#
_entry.id   AF-A0A428RFP2-F1
#
_cell.length_a   1.000
_cell.length_b   1.000
_cell.length_c   1.000
_cell.angle_alpha   90.00
_cell.angle_beta   90.00
_cell.angle_gamma   90.00
#
_symmetry.space_group_name_H-M   'P 1'
#
loop_
_entity.id
_entity.type
_entity.pdbx_description
1 polymer ?
#
loop_
_entity_poly.entity_id
_entity_poly.type
_entity_poly.pdbx_seq_one_letter_code
_entity_poly.pdbx_strand_id
1 'polypeptide(L)'
;MPSQNKPDTQEWTQVTRKSRKSRPNKTPSHAHINSLPITPRTDNLRSPSDLEVDYRRIRDRWEAEPRLRELVSSKASHLKTVSRAVNLGVGTFDPVDGSWEAKRSAFVQLAAFLVMVEELERITEKKIDCFFQDPVFNTSDKTFLKNLGHKVVETPEGCEMIDQDTFFFGVHLYKPIYAMALEKNLPVIFVGTGWEVWDE
;
A
#
# COMPACT_ATOMS: atom_id res chain seq x y z
N MET A 1 -51.60 -54.21 31.92
CA MET A 1 -50.33 -54.38 31.18
C MET A 1 -50.25 -53.28 30.12
N PRO A 2 -49.16 -52.52 29.99
CA PRO A 2 -48.30 -51.85 30.99
C PRO A 2 -48.34 -50.30 30.83
N SER A 3 -48.13 -49.53 31.90
CA SER A 3 -46.93 -48.67 32.15
C SER A 3 -46.75 -47.53 31.12
N GLN A 4 -46.68 -46.25 31.48
CA GLN A 4 -45.57 -45.70 32.27
C GLN A 4 -45.91 -44.37 32.98
N ASN A 5 -45.39 -44.27 34.20
CA ASN A 5 -45.29 -43.09 35.06
C ASN A 5 -44.26 -42.06 34.55
N LYS A 6 -44.33 -40.87 35.20
CA LYS A 6 -43.26 -39.91 35.55
C LYS A 6 -43.20 -38.61 34.71
N PRO A 7 -42.69 -37.49 35.26
CA PRO A 7 -43.38 -36.68 36.27
C PRO A 7 -43.31 -35.18 35.92
N ASP A 8 -44.10 -34.39 36.64
CA ASP A 8 -43.89 -32.94 36.76
C ASP A 8 -42.50 -32.68 37.39
N THR A 9 -41.63 -32.00 36.66
CA THR A 9 -40.38 -31.48 37.23
C THR A 9 -40.06 -30.14 36.57
N GLN A 10 -40.26 -29.09 37.36
CA GLN A 10 -39.71 -27.76 37.15
C GLN A 10 -38.19 -27.86 36.95
N GLU A 11 -37.72 -27.78 35.71
CA GLU A 11 -36.30 -27.55 35.42
C GLU A 11 -36.02 -26.05 35.48
N TRP A 12 -35.52 -25.63 36.63
CA TRP A 12 -34.86 -24.34 36.80
C TRP A 12 -33.75 -24.18 35.77
N THR A 13 -33.83 -23.13 34.94
CA THR A 13 -32.73 -22.77 34.04
C THR A 13 -31.56 -22.24 34.86
N GLN A 14 -30.52 -23.05 35.06
CA GLN A 14 -29.25 -22.61 35.64
C GLN A 14 -28.54 -21.68 34.65
N VAL A 15 -28.57 -20.37 34.90
CA VAL A 15 -27.76 -19.40 34.14
C VAL A 15 -26.33 -19.43 34.69
N THR A 16 -25.49 -20.28 34.13
CA THR A 16 -24.04 -20.17 34.34
C THR A 16 -23.51 -18.96 33.58
N ARG A 17 -23.07 -17.91 34.30
CA ARG A 17 -22.27 -16.84 33.70
C ARG A 17 -21.00 -17.48 33.13
N LYS A 18 -20.83 -17.45 31.80
CA LYS A 18 -19.54 -17.79 31.18
C LYS A 18 -18.50 -16.83 31.73
N SER A 19 -17.59 -17.33 32.56
CA SER A 19 -16.37 -16.61 32.93
C SER A 19 -15.69 -16.15 31.64
N ARG A 20 -15.34 -14.87 31.54
CA ARG A 20 -14.46 -14.36 30.49
C ARG A 20 -13.14 -15.14 30.58
N LYS A 21 -13.00 -16.20 29.78
CA LYS A 21 -11.68 -16.73 29.46
C LYS A 21 -11.00 -15.61 28.66
N SER A 22 -10.03 -14.98 29.29
CA SER A 22 -9.07 -14.12 28.61
C SER A 22 -8.57 -14.88 27.39
N ARG A 23 -8.93 -14.41 26.19
CA ARG A 23 -8.25 -14.86 24.98
C ARG A 23 -6.78 -14.50 25.19
N PRO A 24 -5.83 -15.43 25.04
CA PRO A 24 -4.45 -15.00 24.88
C PRO A 24 -4.45 -14.10 23.64
N ASN A 25 -3.95 -12.88 23.78
CA ASN A 25 -3.58 -12.06 22.62
C ASN A 25 -2.59 -12.90 21.82
N LYS A 26 -3.08 -13.56 20.77
CA LYS A 26 -2.21 -14.01 19.71
C LYS A 26 -1.81 -12.75 18.97
N THR A 27 -0.72 -12.15 19.41
CA THR A 27 0.10 -11.29 18.55
C THR A 27 0.27 -12.06 17.25
N PRO A 28 -0.11 -11.49 16.09
CA PRO A 28 0.16 -12.14 14.83
C PRO A 28 1.67 -12.40 14.77
N SER A 29 2.07 -13.66 14.66
CA SER A 29 3.45 -14.00 14.34
C SER A 29 3.78 -13.33 13.01
N HIS A 30 4.57 -12.24 13.06
CA HIS A 30 5.05 -11.52 11.88
C HIS A 30 6.05 -12.34 11.03
N ALA A 31 6.29 -13.60 11.39
CA ALA A 31 7.21 -14.51 10.70
C ALA A 31 6.56 -15.36 9.58
N HIS A 32 5.25 -15.21 9.31
CA HIS A 32 4.51 -16.09 8.38
C HIS A 32 4.03 -15.44 7.06
N ILE A 33 4.51 -14.26 6.65
CA ILE A 33 4.17 -13.68 5.33
C ILE A 33 5.22 -14.05 4.26
N ASN A 34 5.83 -15.22 4.37
CA ASN A 34 6.70 -15.78 3.33
C ASN A 34 6.07 -16.98 2.60
N SER A 35 4.74 -17.18 2.65
CA SER A 35 4.19 -18.47 2.19
C SER A 35 2.85 -18.48 1.46
N LEU A 36 2.31 -17.34 1.03
CA LEU A 36 1.23 -17.37 0.01
C LEU A 36 1.70 -16.60 -1.22
N PRO A 37 1.77 -17.23 -2.40
CA PRO A 37 2.04 -16.52 -3.63
C PRO A 37 0.91 -15.51 -3.84
N ILE A 38 1.24 -14.22 -3.75
CA ILE A 38 0.35 -13.15 -4.18
C ILE A 38 0.13 -13.39 -5.67
N THR A 39 -1.10 -13.74 -6.03
CA THR A 39 -1.48 -14.00 -7.41
C THR A 39 -2.28 -12.79 -7.90
N PRO A 40 -1.78 -12.04 -8.89
CA PRO A 40 -2.54 -10.97 -9.49
C PRO A 40 -3.89 -11.46 -9.99
N ARG A 41 -4.93 -10.64 -9.80
CA ARG A 41 -6.24 -10.91 -10.37
C ARG A 41 -6.17 -10.90 -11.90
N THR A 42 -6.90 -11.80 -12.55
CA THR A 42 -6.90 -11.90 -14.03
C THR A 42 -8.28 -11.75 -14.65
N ASP A 43 -9.35 -11.77 -13.85
CA ASP A 43 -10.73 -11.82 -14.32
C ASP A 43 -11.51 -10.54 -14.01
N ASN A 44 -12.44 -10.16 -14.88
CA ASN A 44 -13.34 -9.02 -14.72
C ASN A 44 -12.62 -7.69 -14.39
N LEU A 45 -11.42 -7.50 -14.94
CA LEU A 45 -10.60 -6.31 -14.69
C LEU A 45 -11.26 -5.07 -15.29
N ARG A 46 -11.23 -3.97 -14.54
CA ARG A 46 -11.60 -2.65 -15.09
C ARG A 46 -10.64 -2.24 -16.18
N SER A 47 -11.10 -1.45 -17.15
CA SER A 47 -10.24 -1.00 -18.23
C SER A 47 -9.19 0.01 -17.72
N PRO A 48 -7.97 0.06 -18.32
CA PRO A 48 -6.97 1.08 -17.96
C PRO A 48 -7.48 2.51 -18.07
N SER A 49 -8.37 2.78 -19.04
CA SER A 49 -9.03 4.09 -19.20
C SER A 49 -9.95 4.43 -18.03
N ASP A 50 -10.67 3.46 -17.47
CA ASP A 50 -11.51 3.70 -16.29
C ASP A 50 -10.67 4.02 -15.05
N LEU A 51 -9.50 3.38 -14.92
CA LEU A 51 -8.54 3.69 -13.86
C LEU A 51 -7.99 5.11 -14.02
N GLU A 52 -7.68 5.51 -15.25
CA GLU A 52 -7.19 6.86 -15.54
C GLU A 52 -8.21 7.95 -15.21
N VAL A 53 -9.49 7.74 -15.53
CA VAL A 53 -10.57 8.68 -15.18
C VAL A 53 -10.68 8.86 -13.66
N ASP A 54 -10.62 7.77 -12.89
CA ASP A 54 -10.67 7.84 -11.42
C ASP A 54 -9.43 8.51 -10.84
N TYR A 55 -8.25 8.19 -11.37
CA TYR A 55 -7.00 8.84 -10.98
C TYR A 55 -7.05 10.35 -11.21
N ARG A 56 -7.46 10.81 -12.40
CA ARG A 56 -7.57 12.25 -12.72
C ARG A 56 -8.48 12.97 -11.72
N ARG A 57 -9.66 12.41 -11.43
CA ARG A 57 -10.58 12.97 -10.42
C ARG A 57 -9.95 13.11 -9.03
N ILE A 58 -9.10 12.16 -8.62
CA ILE A 58 -8.42 12.18 -7.33
C ILE A 58 -7.25 13.16 -7.36
N ARG A 59 -6.50 13.21 -8.46
CA ARG A 59 -5.37 14.13 -8.67
C ARG A 59 -5.81 15.59 -8.67
N ASP A 60 -6.93 15.93 -9.30
CA ASP A 60 -7.45 17.31 -9.30
C ASP A 60 -7.61 17.88 -7.87
N ARG A 61 -7.96 17.03 -6.89
CA ARG A 61 -8.07 17.43 -5.48
C ARG A 61 -6.71 17.72 -4.84
N TRP A 62 -5.69 16.95 -5.19
CA TRP A 62 -4.33 17.15 -4.71
C TRP A 62 -3.69 18.41 -5.33
N GLU A 63 -3.95 18.66 -6.62
CA GLU A 63 -3.44 19.87 -7.28
C GLU A 63 -4.07 21.15 -6.70
N ALA A 64 -5.29 21.07 -6.18
CA ALA A 64 -5.93 22.17 -5.47
C ALA A 64 -5.32 22.48 -4.08
N GLU A 65 -4.53 21.56 -3.50
CA GLU A 65 -3.91 21.74 -2.17
C GLU A 65 -2.39 21.97 -2.27
N PRO A 66 -1.89 23.19 -2.03
CA PRO A 66 -0.48 23.51 -2.24
C PRO A 66 0.46 22.90 -1.19
N ARG A 67 -0.07 22.43 -0.05
CA ARG A 67 0.71 22.04 1.13
C ARG A 67 1.76 20.97 0.86
N LEU A 68 1.46 20.00 -0.01
CA LEU A 68 2.42 18.95 -0.34
C LEU A 68 3.61 19.53 -1.12
N ARG A 69 3.35 20.39 -2.11
CA ARG A 69 4.40 21.06 -2.88
C ARG A 69 5.23 21.99 -2.00
N GLU A 70 4.58 22.75 -1.12
CA GLU A 70 5.25 23.61 -0.14
C GLU A 70 6.14 22.80 0.80
N LEU A 71 5.67 21.65 1.30
CA LEU A 71 6.45 20.76 2.15
C LEU A 71 7.68 20.22 1.40
N VAL A 72 7.50 19.74 0.17
CA VAL A 72 8.62 19.25 -0.66
C VAL A 72 9.61 20.37 -0.93
N SER A 73 9.14 21.55 -1.36
CA SER A 73 9.98 22.74 -1.55
C SER A 73 10.78 23.10 -0.28
N SER A 74 10.13 23.09 0.88
CA SER A 74 10.78 23.40 2.15
C SER A 74 11.85 22.38 2.53
N LYS A 75 11.58 21.08 2.32
CA LYS A 75 12.45 19.99 2.77
C LYS A 75 13.52 19.61 1.75
N ALA A 76 13.29 19.82 0.47
CA ALA A 76 14.13 19.31 -0.62
C ALA A 76 14.79 20.40 -1.47
N SER A 77 14.58 21.70 -1.20
CA SER A 77 15.17 22.81 -1.98
C SER A 77 16.71 22.78 -2.09
N HIS A 78 17.38 22.10 -1.16
CA HIS A 78 18.83 21.98 -1.14
C HIS A 78 19.35 20.81 -2.01
N LEU A 79 18.47 19.96 -2.52
CA LEU A 79 18.85 18.80 -3.32
C LEU A 79 19.27 19.24 -4.72
N LYS A 80 20.35 18.63 -5.21
CA LYS A 80 20.91 18.90 -6.55
C LYS A 80 20.59 17.81 -7.57
N THR A 81 20.26 16.62 -7.08
CA THR A 81 20.08 15.43 -7.92
C THR A 81 19.05 14.51 -7.27
N VAL A 82 18.05 14.18 -8.07
CA VAL A 82 17.15 13.03 -7.91
C VAL A 82 17.00 12.52 -9.34
N SER A 83 17.45 11.30 -9.61
CA SER A 83 17.44 10.75 -10.98
C SER A 83 16.26 9.83 -11.24
N ARG A 84 15.75 9.21 -10.16
CA ARG A 84 14.66 8.25 -10.23
C ARG A 84 13.77 8.34 -9.00
N ALA A 85 12.52 7.97 -9.18
CA ALA A 85 11.56 7.81 -8.12
C ALA A 85 11.00 6.39 -8.17
N VAL A 86 11.02 5.71 -7.03
CA VAL A 86 10.58 4.32 -6.91
C VAL A 86 9.41 4.27 -5.95
N ASN A 87 8.27 3.75 -6.42
CA ASN A 87 7.10 3.49 -5.61
C ASN A 87 6.90 1.98 -5.44
N LEU A 88 7.05 1.51 -4.20
CA LEU A 88 6.85 0.11 -3.86
C LEU A 88 5.54 -0.07 -3.08
N GLY A 89 4.74 -1.06 -3.46
CA GLY A 89 3.63 -1.55 -2.64
C GLY A 89 2.40 -0.63 -2.58
N VAL A 90 2.12 0.13 -3.65
CA VAL A 90 0.95 1.03 -3.71
C VAL A 90 -0.40 0.29 -3.68
N GLY A 91 -0.40 -1.02 -3.96
CA GLY A 91 -1.58 -1.86 -4.12
C GLY A 91 -2.15 -1.82 -5.53
N THR A 92 -3.21 -2.60 -5.75
CA THR A 92 -3.96 -2.60 -7.02
C THR A 92 -4.92 -1.42 -7.09
N PHE A 93 -5.16 -0.91 -8.30
CA PHE A 93 -6.16 0.14 -8.56
C PHE A 93 -7.56 -0.45 -8.81
N ASP A 94 -7.68 -1.78 -8.82
CA ASP A 94 -8.93 -2.52 -9.05
C ASP A 94 -9.11 -3.68 -8.04
N PRO A 95 -9.36 -3.37 -6.75
CA PRO A 95 -9.49 -4.39 -5.71
C PRO A 95 -10.72 -5.29 -5.92
N VAL A 96 -10.59 -6.57 -5.54
CA VAL A 96 -11.57 -7.65 -5.78
C VAL A 96 -12.94 -7.36 -5.16
N ASP A 97 -12.95 -6.82 -3.95
CA ASP A 97 -14.18 -6.49 -3.21
C ASP A 97 -14.83 -5.20 -3.69
N GLY A 98 -14.20 -4.51 -4.66
CA GLY A 98 -14.60 -3.18 -5.09
C GLY A 98 -14.50 -2.15 -3.97
N SER A 99 -13.74 -2.42 -2.90
CA SER A 99 -13.57 -1.51 -1.77
C SER A 99 -13.15 -0.15 -2.29
N TRP A 100 -14.04 0.81 -2.11
CA TRP A 100 -13.78 2.18 -2.51
C TRP A 100 -12.62 2.77 -1.70
N GLU A 101 -12.48 2.38 -0.44
CA GLU A 101 -11.39 2.81 0.43
C GLU A 101 -10.03 2.29 -0.06
N ALA A 102 -9.91 1.00 -0.38
CA ALA A 102 -8.65 0.42 -0.87
C ALA A 102 -8.27 1.03 -2.22
N LYS A 103 -9.24 1.12 -3.14
CA LYS A 103 -9.08 1.77 -4.44
C LYS A 103 -8.65 3.23 -4.29
N ARG A 104 -9.34 4.00 -3.44
CA ARG A 104 -9.02 5.40 -3.18
C ARG A 104 -7.63 5.55 -2.58
N SER A 105 -7.22 4.67 -1.66
CA SER A 105 -5.90 4.70 -1.05
C SER A 105 -4.79 4.60 -2.12
N ALA A 106 -4.88 3.62 -3.02
CA ALA A 106 -3.90 3.44 -4.10
C ALA A 106 -3.80 4.69 -5.00
N PHE A 107 -4.95 5.25 -5.42
CA PHE A 107 -4.96 6.48 -6.23
C PHE A 107 -4.46 7.71 -5.48
N VAL A 108 -4.77 7.85 -4.20
CA VAL A 108 -4.30 8.96 -3.37
C VAL A 108 -2.78 8.88 -3.20
N GLN A 109 -2.23 7.69 -2.95
CA GLN A 109 -0.79 7.46 -2.87
C GLN A 109 -0.09 7.74 -4.21
N LEU A 110 -0.66 7.29 -5.33
CA LEU A 110 -0.14 7.58 -6.67
C LEU A 110 -0.14 9.10 -6.94
N ALA A 111 -1.23 9.80 -6.62
CA ALA A 111 -1.31 11.25 -6.81
C ALA A 111 -0.29 12.00 -5.94
N ALA A 112 -0.19 11.64 -4.65
CA ALA A 112 0.81 12.24 -3.76
C ALA A 112 2.24 12.00 -4.28
N PHE A 113 2.57 10.77 -4.66
CA PHE A 113 3.86 10.42 -5.24
C PHE A 113 4.20 11.28 -6.48
N LEU A 114 3.28 11.37 -7.44
CA LEU A 114 3.53 12.11 -8.68
C LEU A 114 3.60 13.63 -8.47
N VAL A 115 2.81 14.19 -7.55
CA VAL A 115 2.93 15.60 -7.15
C VAL A 115 4.31 15.88 -6.53
N MET A 116 4.81 14.97 -5.68
CA MET A 116 6.16 15.10 -5.12
C MET A 116 7.22 15.00 -6.21
N VAL A 117 7.10 14.05 -7.15
CA VAL A 117 8.03 13.92 -8.29
C VAL A 117 8.07 15.21 -9.10
N GLU A 118 6.93 15.75 -9.50
CA GLU A 118 6.87 17.00 -10.29
C GLU A 118 7.53 18.18 -9.56
N GLU A 119 7.34 18.26 -8.24
CA GLU A 119 7.99 19.29 -7.44
C GLU A 119 9.51 19.09 -7.35
N LEU A 120 9.97 17.84 -7.25
CA LEU A 120 11.39 17.51 -7.29
C LEU A 120 12.01 17.75 -8.67
N GLU A 121 11.29 17.48 -9.75
CA GLU A 121 11.73 17.84 -11.12
C GLU A 121 11.91 19.36 -11.24
N ARG A 122 10.99 20.14 -10.66
CA ARG A 122 11.08 21.61 -10.63
C ARG A 122 12.28 22.11 -9.82
N ILE A 123 12.56 21.49 -8.68
CA ILE A 123 13.68 21.86 -7.80
C ILE A 123 15.03 21.51 -8.43
N THR A 124 15.13 20.33 -9.05
CA THR A 124 16.38 19.80 -9.60
C THR A 124 16.62 20.18 -11.06
N GLU A 125 15.62 20.77 -11.72
CA GLU A 125 15.59 21.10 -13.15
C GLU A 125 15.88 19.88 -14.05
N LYS A 126 15.50 18.69 -13.58
CA LYS A 126 15.75 17.41 -14.26
C LYS A 126 14.51 16.55 -14.30
N LYS A 127 14.41 15.72 -15.33
CA LYS A 127 13.39 14.68 -15.42
C LYS A 127 13.72 13.50 -14.52
N ILE A 128 12.70 12.97 -13.86
CA ILE A 128 12.82 11.86 -12.91
C ILE A 128 12.08 10.65 -13.49
N ASP A 129 12.82 9.57 -13.73
CA ASP A 129 12.23 8.31 -14.15
C ASP A 129 11.42 7.69 -13.00
N CYS A 130 10.15 7.36 -13.25
CA CYS A 130 9.26 6.75 -12.26
C CYS A 130 9.14 5.24 -12.47
N PHE A 131 9.41 4.48 -11.40
CA PHE A 131 9.33 3.03 -11.35
C PHE A 131 8.33 2.58 -10.30
N PHE A 132 7.50 1.60 -10.65
CA PHE A 132 6.49 1.02 -9.78
C PHE A 132 6.72 -0.48 -9.65
N GLN A 133 6.61 -1.00 -8.43
CA GLN A 133 6.65 -2.43 -8.17
C GLN A 133 5.61 -2.80 -7.11
N ASP A 134 4.72 -3.71 -7.47
CA ASP A 134 3.82 -4.36 -6.54
C ASP A 134 3.49 -5.77 -7.04
N PRO A 135 3.71 -6.83 -6.24
CA PRO A 135 3.30 -8.19 -6.59
C PRO A 135 1.82 -8.34 -6.90
N VAL A 136 0.93 -7.46 -6.41
CA VAL A 136 -0.51 -7.54 -6.70
C VAL A 136 -0.91 -6.97 -8.06
N PHE A 137 0.00 -6.28 -8.79
CA PHE A 137 -0.35 -5.62 -10.04
C PHE A 137 -0.87 -6.60 -11.10
N ASN A 138 -2.10 -6.38 -11.54
CA ASN A 138 -2.69 -7.07 -12.67
C ASN A 138 -2.33 -6.39 -14.01
N THR A 139 -2.76 -6.99 -15.13
CA THR A 139 -2.46 -6.46 -16.47
C THR A 139 -3.06 -5.06 -16.71
N SER A 140 -4.21 -4.75 -16.10
CA SER A 140 -4.83 -3.43 -16.19
C SER A 140 -4.03 -2.39 -15.41
N ASP A 141 -3.61 -2.69 -14.18
CA ASP A 141 -2.74 -1.81 -13.37
C ASP A 141 -1.45 -1.47 -14.12
N LYS A 142 -0.78 -2.49 -14.67
CA LYS A 142 0.47 -2.32 -15.43
C LYS A 142 0.27 -1.45 -16.66
N THR A 143 -0.84 -1.62 -17.38
CA THR A 143 -1.15 -0.84 -18.58
C THR A 143 -1.52 0.60 -18.22
N PHE A 144 -2.29 0.80 -17.16
CA PHE A 144 -2.65 2.12 -16.65
C PHE A 144 -1.40 2.94 -16.28
N LEU A 145 -0.47 2.38 -15.49
CA LEU A 145 0.77 3.06 -15.14
C LEU A 145 1.65 3.37 -16.36
N LYS A 146 1.70 2.46 -17.35
CA LYS A 146 2.40 2.69 -18.61
C LYS A 146 1.77 3.79 -19.46
N ASN A 147 0.44 3.90 -19.47
CA ASN A 147 -0.28 4.98 -20.16
C ASN A 147 0.04 6.36 -19.55
N LEU A 148 0.35 6.41 -18.25
CA LEU A 148 0.86 7.61 -17.58
C LEU A 148 2.35 7.91 -17.89
N GLY A 149 3.03 7.05 -18.65
CA GLY A 149 4.44 7.19 -19.02
C GLY A 149 5.43 6.59 -18.02
N HIS A 150 4.98 5.72 -17.11
CA HIS A 150 5.81 5.14 -16.05
C HIS A 150 6.24 3.71 -16.34
N LYS A 151 7.30 3.26 -15.67
CA LYS A 151 7.85 1.91 -15.79
C LYS A 151 7.32 1.04 -14.65
N VAL A 152 6.84 -0.15 -14.98
CA VAL A 152 6.48 -1.17 -13.97
C VAL A 152 7.50 -2.28 -14.04
N VAL A 153 8.07 -2.64 -12.90
CA VAL A 153 9.15 -3.62 -12.75
C VAL A 153 8.70 -4.77 -11.85
N GLU A 154 9.36 -5.91 -11.97
CA GLU A 154 9.04 -7.09 -11.17
C GLU A 154 9.89 -7.14 -9.90
N THR A 155 9.43 -7.85 -8.86
CA THR A 155 10.23 -8.04 -7.64
C THR A 155 11.44 -8.96 -7.95
N PRO A 156 12.67 -8.62 -7.53
CA PRO A 156 13.07 -7.55 -6.61
C PRO A 156 13.62 -6.27 -7.28
N GLU A 157 13.48 -6.10 -8.59
CA GLU A 157 14.18 -5.05 -9.37
C GLU A 157 13.97 -3.64 -8.81
N GLY A 158 12.75 -3.28 -8.41
CA GLY A 158 12.43 -1.98 -7.81
C GLY A 158 13.15 -1.75 -6.48
N CYS A 159 13.34 -2.79 -5.66
CA CYS A 159 14.14 -2.70 -4.44
C CYS A 159 15.62 -2.47 -4.78
N GLU A 160 16.13 -3.12 -5.82
CA GLU A 160 17.52 -3.01 -6.25
C GLU A 160 17.87 -1.66 -6.90
N MET A 161 16.86 -0.92 -7.36
CA MET A 161 17.02 0.42 -7.93
C MET A 161 17.27 1.52 -6.90
N ILE A 162 17.03 1.25 -5.60
CA ILE A 162 17.18 2.24 -4.54
C ILE A 162 18.66 2.57 -4.31
N ASP A 163 18.99 3.85 -4.49
CA ASP A 163 20.32 4.40 -4.28
C ASP A 163 20.28 5.87 -3.79
N GLN A 164 21.45 6.47 -3.59
CA GLN A 164 21.61 7.85 -3.13
C GLN A 164 21.02 8.93 -4.05
N ASP A 165 20.56 8.59 -5.26
CA ASP A 165 19.90 9.51 -6.20
C ASP A 165 18.41 9.19 -6.37
N THR A 166 17.86 8.38 -5.45
CA THR A 166 16.49 7.88 -5.50
C THR A 166 15.56 8.60 -4.53
N PHE A 167 14.39 9.02 -5.02
CA PHE A 167 13.22 9.26 -4.18
C PHE A 167 12.47 7.94 -3.97
N PHE A 168 12.53 7.39 -2.76
CA PHE A 168 11.82 6.18 -2.39
C PHE A 168 10.49 6.50 -1.70
N PHE A 169 9.40 5.99 -2.27
CA PHE A 169 8.06 6.05 -1.71
C PHE A 169 7.54 4.63 -1.46
N GLY A 170 7.19 4.33 -0.22
CA GLY A 170 6.71 3.01 0.15
C GLY A 170 5.90 3.08 1.42
N VAL A 171 4.61 3.39 1.31
CA VAL A 171 3.70 3.52 2.45
C VAL A 171 3.04 2.17 2.71
N HIS A 172 2.93 1.77 3.98
CA HIS A 172 2.40 0.47 4.41
C HIS A 172 3.15 -0.78 3.91
N LEU A 173 4.46 -0.67 3.62
CA LEU A 173 5.29 -1.84 3.32
C LEU A 173 5.59 -2.65 4.58
N TYR A 174 5.76 -3.96 4.41
CA TYR A 174 6.26 -4.83 5.49
C TYR A 174 7.74 -4.59 5.78
N LYS A 175 8.16 -4.78 7.04
CA LYS A 175 9.58 -4.68 7.48
C LYS A 175 10.58 -5.37 6.53
N PRO A 176 10.35 -6.61 6.04
CA PRO A 176 11.32 -7.27 5.17
C PRO A 176 11.51 -6.56 3.82
N ILE A 177 10.49 -5.86 3.33
CA ILE A 177 10.58 -5.11 2.08
C ILE A 177 11.37 -3.82 2.29
N TYR A 178 11.20 -3.13 3.42
CA TYR A 178 12.08 -2.01 3.78
C TYR A 178 13.52 -2.47 3.95
N ALA A 179 13.75 -3.60 4.63
CA ALA A 179 15.08 -4.16 4.81
C ALA A 179 15.74 -4.44 3.45
N MET A 180 15.02 -5.09 2.53
CA MET A 180 15.51 -5.36 1.17
C MET A 180 15.82 -4.08 0.38
N ALA A 181 14.94 -3.08 0.43
CA ALA A 181 15.09 -1.83 -0.32
C ALA A 181 16.22 -0.94 0.21
N LEU A 182 16.51 -0.99 1.51
CA LEU A 182 17.48 -0.11 2.18
C LEU A 182 18.81 -0.83 2.52
N GLU A 183 18.96 -2.10 2.15
CA GLU A 183 20.12 -2.93 2.52
C GLU A 183 21.44 -2.38 1.98
N LYS A 184 21.45 -1.96 0.71
CA LYS A 184 22.68 -1.61 -0.02
C LYS A 184 23.01 -0.11 0.05
N ASN A 185 22.00 0.73 -0.13
CA ASN A 185 22.14 2.19 -0.19
C ASN A 185 20.91 2.85 0.43
N LEU A 186 21.09 4.08 0.92
CA LEU A 186 20.00 4.90 1.41
C LEU A 186 19.52 5.87 0.31
N PRO A 187 18.20 6.05 0.14
CA PRO A 187 17.64 7.05 -0.78
C PRO A 187 17.91 8.47 -0.29
N VAL A 188 17.95 9.42 -1.22
CA VAL A 188 18.05 10.85 -0.87
C VAL A 188 16.78 11.40 -0.23
N ILE A 189 15.63 10.84 -0.62
CA ILE A 189 14.34 11.11 0.00
C ILE A 189 13.65 9.78 0.27
N PHE A 190 13.12 9.63 1.48
CA PHE A 190 12.31 8.49 1.87
C PHE A 190 10.96 8.96 2.42
N VAL A 191 9.88 8.37 1.91
CA VAL A 191 8.54 8.47 2.48
C VAL A 191 8.01 7.05 2.69
N GLY A 192 7.73 6.72 3.94
CA GLY A 192 7.20 5.40 4.29
C GLY A 192 6.52 5.35 5.65
N THR A 193 6.26 4.13 6.10
CA THR A 193 5.63 3.84 7.39
C THR A 193 6.61 4.15 8.51
N GLY A 194 6.17 4.93 9.50
CA GLY A 194 6.98 5.25 10.65
C GLY A 194 7.32 4.03 11.50
N TRP A 195 8.43 4.13 12.23
CA TRP A 195 8.96 3.06 13.07
C TRP A 195 8.00 2.67 14.20
N GLU A 196 7.19 3.61 14.68
CA GLU A 196 6.20 3.42 15.73
C GLU A 196 5.13 2.35 15.42
N VAL A 197 4.89 2.05 14.14
CA VAL A 197 3.91 1.02 13.72
C VAL A 197 4.42 -0.41 14.03
N TRP A 198 5.69 -0.53 14.36
CA TRP A 198 6.43 -1.78 14.35
C TRP A 198 6.98 -2.20 15.72
N ASP A 199 6.86 -1.33 16.72
CA ASP A 199 7.41 -1.47 18.07
C ASP A 199 6.39 -1.96 19.12
N GLU A 200 5.18 -2.37 18.69
CA GLU A 200 4.19 -3.09 19.51
C GLU A 200 4.38 -4.62 19.43
#